data_AF-A0A7X7KD98-F1
#
_entry.id   AF-A0A7X7KD98-F1
#
_cell.length_a   1.000
_cell.length_b   1.000
_cell.length_c   1.000
_cell.angle_alpha   90.00
_cell.angle_beta   90.00
_cell.angle_gamma   90.00
#
_symmetry.space_group_name_H-M   'P 1'
#
loop_
_entity.id
_entity.type
_entity.pdbx_description
1 polymer ?
#
loop_
_entity_poly.entity_id
_entity_poly.type
_entity_poly.pdbx_seq_one_letter_code
_entity_poly.pdbx_strand_id
1 'polypeptide(L)' 'MAVQPADPNSWKKLLKRPKRGVPEGLWKRCPGCQATIFRKEAEKRLDVCPECEYHWYVPARVRIAQVLD' A
#
# COMPACT_ATOMS: atom_id res chain seq x y z
N MET A 1 41.19 -9.16 -35.63
CA MET A 1 40.06 -9.28 -34.69
C MET A 1 39.67 -7.86 -34.29
N ALA A 2 38.58 -7.32 -34.82
CA ALA A 2 38.19 -5.93 -34.59
C ALA A 2 37.60 -5.77 -33.19
N VAL A 3 38.34 -5.09 -32.30
CA VAL A 3 37.86 -4.68 -30.98
C VAL A 3 36.91 -3.50 -31.19
N GLN A 4 35.61 -3.71 -30.96
CA GLN A 4 34.62 -2.64 -31.03
C GLN A 4 34.82 -1.67 -29.86
N PRO A 5 34.77 -0.34 -30.08
CA PRO A 5 34.91 0.64 -29.01
C PRO A 5 33.70 0.58 -28.08
N ALA A 6 33.96 0.58 -26.77
CA ALA A 6 32.92 0.64 -25.76
C ALA A 6 32.11 1.94 -25.92
N ASP A 7 30.80 1.78 -26.12
CA ASP A 7 29.85 2.85 -26.37
C ASP A 7 29.90 3.88 -25.21
N PRO A 8 30.23 5.17 -25.45
CA PRO A 8 30.47 6.18 -24.40
C PRO A 8 29.23 6.51 -23.55
N ASN A 9 28.08 5.94 -23.93
CA ASN A 9 26.79 6.18 -23.31
C ASN A 9 26.25 4.96 -22.54
N SER A 10 27.11 3.97 -22.26
CA SER A 10 26.77 2.73 -21.56
C SER A 10 26.18 2.96 -20.15
N TRP A 11 26.55 4.05 -19.48
CA TRP A 11 26.04 4.43 -18.15
C TRP A 11 24.54 4.75 -18.12
N LYS A 12 23.93 5.16 -19.25
CA LYS A 12 22.48 5.41 -19.32
C LYS A 12 21.65 4.13 -19.13
N LYS A 13 22.21 2.95 -19.44
CA LYS A 13 21.51 1.67 -19.22
C LYS A 13 21.52 1.22 -17.75
N LEU A 14 22.53 1.61 -16.97
CA LEU A 14 22.68 1.19 -15.57
C LEU A 14 21.75 1.94 -14.60
N LEU A 15 21.25 3.12 -15.00
CA LEU A 15 20.38 3.97 -14.17
C LEU A 15 18.89 3.61 -14.25
N LYS A 16 18.48 2.65 -15.09
CA LYS A 16 17.10 2.14 -15.13
C LYS A 16 16.84 1.22 -13.92
N ARG A 17 16.84 1.80 -12.71
CA ARG A 17 16.26 1.15 -11.54
C ARG A 17 14.75 1.03 -11.80
N PRO A 18 14.16 -0.18 -11.84
CA PRO A 18 12.72 -0.31 -12.00
C PRO A 18 12.05 0.45 -10.85
N LYS A 19 11.19 1.42 -11.18
CA LYS A 19 10.36 2.09 -10.20
C LYS A 19 9.46 1.01 -9.59
N ARG A 20 9.84 0.51 -8.41
CA ARG A 20 8.95 -0.31 -7.57
C ARG A 20 7.72 0.57 -7.35
N GLY A 21 6.62 0.24 -8.01
CA GLY A 21 5.37 0.99 -7.89
C GLY A 21 4.97 1.07 -6.42
N VAL A 22 4.43 2.22 -6.01
CA VAL A 22 3.85 2.35 -4.67
C VAL A 22 2.80 1.24 -4.52
N PRO A 23 2.85 0.42 -3.46
CA PRO A 23 1.83 -0.61 -3.27
C PRO A 23 0.46 0.04 -3.19
N GLU A 24 -0.46 -0.38 -4.05
CA GLU A 24 -1.84 0.11 -3.97
C GLU A 24 -2.49 -0.32 -2.66
N GLY A 25 -3.45 0.48 -2.16
CA GLY A 25 -4.23 0.13 -0.98
C GLY A 25 -3.63 0.50 0.38
N LEU A 26 -2.58 1.32 0.44
CA LEU A 26 -2.05 1.85 1.71
C LEU A 26 -3.06 2.76 2.45
N TRP A 27 -3.88 3.49 1.71
CA TRP A 27 -4.77 4.52 2.24
C TRP A 27 -6.23 4.21 1.89
N LYS A 28 -7.13 4.47 2.83
CA LYS A 28 -8.59 4.37 2.64
C LYS A 28 -9.27 5.67 3.06
N ARG A 29 -10.28 6.11 2.31
CA ARG A 29 -11.10 7.27 2.70
C ARG A 29 -12.23 6.81 3.62
N CYS A 30 -12.41 7.47 4.76
CA CYS A 30 -13.53 7.19 5.65
C CYS A 30 -14.84 7.77 5.09
N PRO A 31 -15.94 7.00 4.98
CA PRO A 31 -17.22 7.55 4.54
C PRO A 31 -17.90 8.43 5.61
N GLY A 32 -17.54 8.28 6.89
CA GLY A 32 -18.11 9.07 8.00
C GLY A 32 -17.52 10.49 8.09
N CYS A 33 -16.19 10.61 8.19
CA CYS A 33 -15.51 11.91 8.35
C CYS A 33 -14.73 12.38 7.12
N GLN A 34 -14.71 11.60 6.03
CA GLN A 34 -13.95 11.87 4.81
C GLN A 34 -12.42 11.94 4.96
N ALA A 35 -11.88 11.66 6.14
CA ALA A 35 -10.44 11.60 6.39
C ALA A 35 -9.77 10.45 5.63
N THR A 36 -8.51 10.66 5.27
CA THR A 36 -7.64 9.64 4.65
C THR A 36 -6.93 8.85 5.74
N ILE A 37 -7.35 7.61 5.94
CA ILE A 37 -6.87 6.73 7.01
C ILE A 37 -5.87 5.73 6.45
N PHE A 38 -4.79 5.49 7.18
CA PHE A 38 -3.84 4.44 6.84
C PHE A 38 -4.47 3.06 7.07
N ARG A 39 -4.46 2.20 6.05
CA ARG A 39 -5.17 0.92 6.08
C ARG A 39 -4.75 0.03 7.24
N LYS A 40 -3.44 -0.10 7.48
CA LYS A 40 -2.92 -0.92 8.60
C LYS A 40 -3.36 -0.40 9.96
N GLU A 41 -3.54 0.92 10.09
CA GLU A 41 -4.00 1.54 11.33
C GLU A 41 -5.48 1.18 11.58
N ALA A 42 -6.31 1.26 10.54
CA ALA A 42 -7.70 0.83 10.61
C ALA A 42 -7.81 -0.68 10.93
N GLU A 43 -7.00 -1.54 10.30
CA GLU A 43 -7.00 -2.99 10.55
C GLU A 43 -6.63 -3.34 11.99
N LYS A 44 -5.64 -2.66 12.59
CA LYS A 44 -5.29 -2.81 14.01
C LYS A 44 -6.43 -2.42 14.96
N ARG A 45 -7.26 -1.46 14.54
CA ARG A 45 -8.46 -1.04 15.30
C ARG A 45 -9.72 -1.79 14.85
N LEU A 46 -9.59 -3.01 14.36
CA LEU A 46 -10.71 -3.89 13.97
C LEU A 46 -11.64 -3.25 12.92
N ASP A 47 -11.06 -2.49 12.00
CA ASP A 47 -11.79 -1.73 10.97
C ASP A 47 -12.75 -0.68 11.58
N VAL A 48 -12.26 0.06 12.57
CA VAL A 48 -12.92 1.26 13.14
C VAL A 48 -12.10 2.52 12.84
N CYS A 49 -12.78 3.58 12.39
CA CYS A 49 -12.14 4.84 12.03
C CYS A 49 -11.55 5.53 13.27
N PRO A 50 -10.28 5.99 13.21
CA PRO A 50 -9.67 6.65 14.36
C PRO A 50 -10.16 8.05 14.65
N GLU A 51 -10.74 8.72 13.65
CA GLU A 51 -11.18 10.11 13.75
C GLU A 51 -12.65 10.24 14.18
N CYS A 52 -13.52 9.31 13.77
CA CYS A 52 -14.97 9.44 13.95
C CYS A 52 -15.70 8.16 14.35
N GLU A 53 -14.96 7.10 14.69
CA GLU A 53 -15.53 5.82 15.16
C GLU A 53 -16.47 5.13 14.16
N TYR A 54 -16.43 5.53 12.90
CA TYR A 54 -17.16 4.84 11.83
C TYR A 54 -16.66 3.39 11.70
N HIS A 55 -17.60 2.44 11.77
CA HIS A 55 -17.32 1.02 11.59
C HIS A 55 -17.38 0.67 10.10
N TRP A 56 -16.26 0.22 9.53
CA TRP A 56 -16.27 -0.31 8.17
C TRP A 56 -16.92 -1.69 8.13
N TYR A 57 -17.43 -2.03 6.94
CA TYR A 57 -17.85 -3.39 6.67
C TYR A 57 -16.65 -4.34 6.77
N VAL A 58 -16.82 -5.40 7.54
CA VAL A 58 -15.92 -6.56 7.54
C VAL A 58 -16.72 -7.83 7.27
N PRO A 59 -16.18 -8.78 6.49
CA PRO A 59 -16.84 -10.05 6.24
C PRO A 59 -17.13 -10.81 7.53
N ALA A 60 -18.21 -11.60 7.54
CA ALA A 60 -18.62 -12.40 8.71
C ALA A 60 -17.47 -13.26 9.28
N ARG A 61 -16.67 -13.91 8.42
CA ARG A 61 -15.51 -14.71 8.86
C ARG A 61 -14.48 -13.90 9.63
N VAL A 62 -14.22 -12.67 9.20
CA VAL A 62 -13.28 -11.75 9.89
C VAL A 62 -13.86 -11.35 11.22
N ARG A 63 -15.15 -10.96 11.27
CA ARG A 63 -15.80 -10.56 12.53
C ARG A 63 -15.80 -11.69 13.56
N ILE A 64 -16.07 -12.93 13.14
CA ILE A 64 -16.01 -14.12 14.01
C ILE A 64 -14.61 -14.27 14.61
N ALA A 65 -13.56 -14.17 13.79
CA ALA A 65 -12.17 -14.26 14.26
C ALA A 65 -11.74 -13.10 15.16
N GLN A 66 -12.39 -11.94 15.10
CA GLN A 66 -12.11 -10.81 16.00
C GLN A 66 -12.70 -10.99 17.40
N VAL A 67 -13.70 -11.86 17.56
CA VAL A 67 -14.48 -12.01 18.79
C VAL A 67 -14.14 -13.30 19.55
N LEU A 68 -13.65 -14.32 18.85
CA LEU A 68 -13.32 -15.61 19.44
C LEU A 68 -11.82 -15.70 19.76
N ASP A 69 -11.51 -16.08 21.00
CA ASP A 69 -10.16 -16.40 21.48
C ASP A 69 -9.70 -17.81 21.07
#